data_AF-A0A5N5N5Z5-F1
#
_entry.id   AF-A0A5N5N5Z5-F1
#
_cell.length_a   1.000
_cell.length_b   1.000
_cell.length_c   1.000
_cell.angle_alpha   90.00
_cell.angle_beta   90.00
_cell.angle_gamma   90.00
#
_symmetry.space_group_name_H-M   'P 1'
#
loop_
_entity.id
_entity.type
_entity.pdbx_description
1 polymer ?
#
loop_
_entity_poly.entity_id
_entity_poly.type
_entity_poly.pdbx_seq_one_letter_code
_entity_poly.pdbx_strand_id
1 'polypeptide(L)'
;MRIQVSNLSCLAFVCCLRQEDLEDVRNLCGANAALLRANPLGLLSIIFDHRARSWEAWVTRLWLQVNQIEGLTRSVPQDWLMKDPVSILQQSVGSTTLSPASAEPSRHHTMSQLTMDPMPTALTALELQDFESTPFHDLGNTEELLPRLYTTDTEISHGQNVMSFAIRYADFCLDAVNVVDSARMSVGLPPQTPGAKALVADRIRFTKSRCLALQDRFAEIRERHRSQINAVSLFPGSVRQPVLFPL
;
A
#
# COMPACT_ATOMS: atom_id res chain seq x y z
N MET A 1 -0.80 21.36 -9.05
CA MET A 1 0.26 22.04 -8.25
C MET A 1 1.46 22.35 -9.13
N ARG A 2 2.10 23.52 -8.98
CA ARG A 2 3.40 23.85 -9.61
C ARG A 2 4.52 23.61 -8.61
N ILE A 3 5.38 22.62 -8.86
CA ILE A 3 6.57 22.38 -8.04
C ILE A 3 7.75 23.04 -8.75
N GLN A 4 8.35 24.04 -8.11
CA GLN A 4 9.60 24.63 -8.55
C GLN A 4 10.75 23.83 -7.94
N VAL A 5 11.37 22.96 -8.74
CA VAL A 5 12.63 22.33 -8.35
C VAL A 5 13.69 23.43 -8.27
N SER A 6 14.50 23.43 -7.21
CA SER A 6 15.27 24.58 -6.70
C SER A 6 16.22 25.29 -7.68
N ASN A 7 16.43 24.74 -8.87
CA ASN A 7 17.29 25.28 -9.92
C ASN A 7 16.52 25.78 -11.15
N LEU A 8 15.18 25.87 -11.11
CA LEU A 8 14.32 26.23 -12.25
C LEU A 8 14.51 25.35 -13.50
N SER A 9 15.25 24.23 -13.39
CA SER A 9 15.62 23.40 -14.54
C SER A 9 14.55 22.38 -14.90
N CYS A 10 13.52 22.23 -14.06
CA CYS A 10 12.41 21.32 -14.30
C CYS A 10 11.12 21.91 -13.74
N LEU A 11 10.07 21.87 -14.56
CA LEU A 11 8.70 22.21 -14.19
C LEU A 11 7.86 20.94 -14.27
N ALA A 12 7.32 20.50 -13.13
CA ALA A 12 6.41 19.38 -13.08
C ALA A 12 4.99 19.86 -12.77
N PHE A 13 4.03 19.36 -13.55
CA PHE A 13 2.61 19.53 -13.29
C PHE A 13 2.07 18.24 -12.68
N VAL A 14 1.62 18.34 -11.43
CA VAL A 14 0.97 17.24 -10.73
C VAL A 14 -0.52 17.53 -10.64
N CYS A 15 -1.31 16.59 -11.14
CA CYS A 15 -2.77 16.58 -11.09
C CYS A 15 -3.24 15.39 -10.27
N CYS A 16 -4.09 15.64 -9.28
CA CYS A 16 -4.75 14.62 -8.48
C CYS A 16 -6.27 14.78 -8.63
N LEU A 17 -7.01 13.67 -8.51
CA LEU A 17 -8.48 13.71 -8.51
C LEU A 17 -9.02 14.33 -7.22
N ARG A 18 -8.36 14.07 -6.09
CA ARG A 18 -8.69 14.62 -4.77
C ARG A 18 -7.73 15.74 -4.43
N GLN A 19 -8.25 16.79 -3.79
CA GLN A 19 -7.45 17.90 -3.29
C GLN A 19 -6.50 17.45 -2.16
N GLU A 20 -6.96 16.55 -1.30
CA GLU A 20 -6.18 15.96 -0.19
C GLU A 20 -4.93 15.25 -0.70
N ASP A 21 -5.04 14.36 -1.69
CA ASP A 21 -3.89 13.71 -2.35
C ASP A 21 -2.85 14.75 -2.84
N LEU A 22 -3.33 15.89 -3.35
CA LEU A 22 -2.44 16.94 -3.85
C LEU A 22 -1.70 17.65 -2.72
N GLU A 23 -2.39 17.91 -1.61
CA GLU A 23 -1.83 18.52 -0.41
C GLU A 23 -0.83 17.58 0.28
N ASP A 24 -1.14 16.29 0.36
CA ASP A 24 -0.23 15.28 0.91
C ASP A 24 1.04 15.14 0.06
N VAL A 25 0.90 15.04 -1.27
CA VAL A 25 2.06 15.03 -2.17
C VAL A 25 2.86 16.33 -2.04
N ARG A 26 2.20 17.48 -1.87
CA ARG A 26 2.88 18.77 -1.63
C ARG A 26 3.67 18.75 -0.33
N ASN A 27 3.07 18.28 0.76
CA ASN A 27 3.69 18.19 2.08
C ASN A 27 4.88 17.23 2.04
N LEU A 28 4.74 16.08 1.40
CA LEU A 28 5.82 15.13 1.18
C LEU A 28 6.96 15.74 0.35
N CYS A 29 6.66 16.54 -0.67
CA CYS A 29 7.68 17.28 -1.43
C CYS A 29 8.42 18.29 -0.55
N GLY A 30 7.71 19.01 0.33
CA GLY A 30 8.32 19.91 1.31
C GLY A 30 9.26 19.18 2.27
N ALA A 31 8.79 18.07 2.85
CA ALA A 31 9.58 17.22 3.75
C ALA A 31 10.79 16.58 3.08
N ASN A 32 10.69 16.28 1.78
CA ASN A 32 11.75 15.63 0.98
C ASN A 32 12.48 16.64 0.08
N ALA A 33 12.54 17.92 0.46
CA ALA A 33 13.15 18.96 -0.37
C ALA A 33 14.60 18.60 -0.76
N ALA A 34 15.41 18.08 0.16
CA ALA A 34 16.80 17.69 -0.11
C ALA A 34 16.91 16.64 -1.24
N LEU A 35 16.03 15.63 -1.24
CA LEU A 35 15.94 14.64 -2.30
C LEU A 35 15.61 15.30 -3.65
N LEU A 36 14.62 16.20 -3.68
CA LEU A 36 14.23 16.90 -4.91
C LEU A 36 15.33 17.81 -5.45
N ARG A 37 16.15 18.42 -4.59
CA ARG A 37 17.32 19.21 -5.02
C ARG A 37 18.41 18.32 -5.61
N ALA A 38 18.60 17.13 -5.04
CA ALA A 38 19.62 16.19 -5.47
C ALA A 38 19.25 15.49 -6.79
N ASN A 39 17.97 15.15 -6.97
CA ASN A 39 17.49 14.42 -8.13
C ASN A 39 16.05 14.81 -8.49
N PRO A 40 15.78 15.36 -9.71
CA PRO A 40 14.43 15.74 -10.11
C PRO A 40 13.47 14.55 -10.19
N LEU A 41 13.97 13.32 -10.39
CA LEU A 41 13.16 12.10 -10.36
C LEU A 41 12.71 11.71 -8.94
N GLY A 42 13.22 12.40 -7.91
CA GLY A 42 12.71 12.27 -6.55
C GLY A 42 11.21 12.56 -6.45
N LEU A 43 10.65 13.37 -7.36
CA LEU A 43 9.21 13.59 -7.41
C LEU A 43 8.45 12.30 -7.79
N LEU A 44 8.96 11.53 -8.75
CA LEU A 44 8.32 10.29 -9.17
C LEU A 44 8.32 9.26 -8.03
N SER A 45 9.42 9.17 -7.27
CA SER A 45 9.49 8.25 -6.13
C SER A 45 8.57 8.68 -4.98
N ILE A 46 8.39 9.98 -4.75
CA ILE A 46 7.41 10.50 -3.78
C ILE A 46 5.98 10.16 -4.20
N ILE A 47 5.61 10.44 -5.45
CA ILE A 47 4.26 10.14 -5.96
C ILE A 47 3.99 8.63 -5.90
N PHE A 48 4.99 7.82 -6.26
CA PHE A 48 4.86 6.37 -6.25
C PHE A 48 4.65 5.84 -4.83
N ASP A 49 5.48 6.28 -3.87
CA ASP A 49 5.36 5.89 -2.47
C ASP A 49 4.02 6.32 -1.86
N HIS A 50 3.55 7.53 -2.18
CA HIS A 50 2.23 8.00 -1.77
C HIS A 50 1.12 7.08 -2.28
N ARG A 51 1.11 6.77 -3.59
CA ARG A 51 0.09 5.89 -4.18
C ARG A 51 0.15 4.46 -3.63
N ALA A 52 1.35 3.94 -3.38
CA ALA A 52 1.52 2.61 -2.80
C ALA A 52 0.87 2.48 -1.41
N ARG A 53 0.93 3.52 -0.58
CA ARG A 53 0.24 3.54 0.73
C ARG A 53 -1.28 3.46 0.57
N SER A 54 -1.85 4.25 -0.33
CA SER A 54 -3.30 4.18 -0.60
C SER A 54 -3.72 2.80 -1.10
N TRP A 55 -2.88 2.12 -1.91
CA TRP A 55 -3.16 0.75 -2.34
C TRP A 55 -3.07 -0.25 -1.18
N GLU A 56 -2.11 -0.10 -0.25
CA GLU A 56 -2.04 -0.96 0.95
C GLU A 56 -3.30 -0.84 1.81
N ALA A 57 -3.79 0.37 2.02
CA ALA A 57 -5.03 0.60 2.76
C ALA A 57 -6.22 -0.05 2.04
N TRP A 58 -6.29 0.08 0.71
CA TRP A 58 -7.32 -0.57 -0.09
C TRP A 58 -7.25 -2.11 -0.05
N VAL A 59 -6.06 -2.72 -0.18
CA VAL A 59 -5.89 -4.18 -0.06
C VAL A 59 -6.30 -4.66 1.33
N THR A 60 -5.90 -3.95 2.37
CA THR A 60 -6.25 -4.27 3.76
C THR A 60 -7.77 -4.28 3.95
N ARG A 61 -8.46 -3.30 3.37
CA ARG A 61 -9.92 -3.22 3.37
C ARG A 61 -10.57 -4.42 2.68
N LEU A 62 -10.12 -4.75 1.47
CA LEU A 62 -10.63 -5.90 0.72
C LEU A 62 -10.39 -7.22 1.45
N TRP A 63 -9.21 -7.39 2.03
CA TRP A 63 -8.86 -8.54 2.86
C TRP A 63 -9.83 -8.70 4.05
N LEU A 64 -10.10 -7.60 4.76
CA LEU A 64 -11.06 -7.61 5.87
C LEU A 64 -12.47 -7.98 5.39
N GLN A 65 -12.92 -7.45 4.26
CA GLN A 65 -14.22 -7.81 3.67
C GLN A 65 -14.31 -9.30 3.33
N VAL A 66 -13.29 -9.87 2.70
CA VAL A 66 -13.28 -11.30 2.36
C VAL A 66 -13.30 -12.17 3.63
N ASN A 67 -12.50 -11.82 4.65
CA ASN A 67 -12.55 -12.54 5.94
C ASN A 67 -13.92 -12.46 6.63
N GLN A 68 -14.61 -11.32 6.54
CA GLN A 68 -15.96 -11.17 7.10
C GLN A 68 -16.96 -12.09 6.39
N ILE A 69 -16.94 -12.10 5.05
CA ILE A 69 -17.79 -12.98 4.24
C ILE A 69 -17.49 -14.44 4.59
N GLU A 70 -16.21 -14.81 4.69
CA GLU A 70 -15.76 -16.16 5.07
C GLU A 70 -16.25 -16.62 6.43
N GLY A 71 -16.20 -15.72 7.41
CA GLY A 71 -16.71 -16.01 8.75
C GLY A 71 -18.21 -16.28 8.76
N LEU A 72 -18.97 -15.56 7.93
CA LEU A 72 -20.42 -15.72 7.81
C LEU A 72 -20.82 -16.98 7.05
N THR A 73 -20.13 -17.29 5.95
CA THR A 73 -20.41 -18.49 5.16
C THR A 73 -19.94 -19.77 5.85
N ARG A 74 -19.18 -19.66 6.95
CA ARG A 74 -18.52 -20.79 7.64
C ARG A 74 -17.72 -21.66 6.67
N SER A 75 -17.23 -21.05 5.59
CA SER A 75 -16.45 -21.73 4.56
C SER A 75 -15.00 -21.95 4.99
N VAL A 76 -14.66 -21.57 6.22
CA VAL A 76 -13.33 -21.65 6.80
C VAL A 76 -13.36 -22.60 7.99
N PRO A 77 -12.38 -23.51 8.13
CA PRO A 77 -12.23 -24.33 9.33
C PRO A 77 -12.27 -23.47 10.59
N GLN A 78 -12.91 -23.96 11.65
CA GLN A 78 -13.16 -23.19 12.87
C GLN A 78 -11.86 -22.66 13.52
N ASP A 79 -10.75 -23.32 13.22
CA ASP A 79 -9.39 -23.04 13.70
C ASP A 79 -8.72 -21.85 12.98
N TRP A 80 -9.28 -21.43 11.84
CA TRP A 80 -8.76 -20.35 10.97
C TRP A 80 -9.56 -19.05 11.09
N LEU A 81 -10.70 -19.06 11.78
CA LEU A 81 -11.43 -17.85 12.13
C LEU A 81 -10.51 -16.91 12.92
N MET A 82 -10.22 -15.74 12.35
CA MET A 82 -9.47 -14.71 13.06
C MET A 82 -10.14 -14.43 14.40
N LYS A 83 -9.40 -14.67 15.48
CA LYS A 83 -9.75 -14.18 16.81
C LYS A 83 -9.54 -12.67 16.78
N ASP A 84 -10.58 -11.96 16.37
CA ASP A 84 -10.71 -10.51 16.36
C ASP A 84 -9.75 -9.75 15.40
N PRO A 85 -10.23 -9.27 14.23
CA PRO A 85 -9.40 -8.50 13.29
C PRO A 85 -8.83 -7.20 13.89
N VAL A 86 -9.46 -6.66 14.95
CA VAL A 86 -8.97 -5.47 15.66
C VAL A 86 -7.67 -5.77 16.41
N SER A 87 -7.52 -6.98 16.93
CA SER A 87 -6.32 -7.42 17.66
C SER A 87 -5.08 -7.52 16.75
N ILE A 88 -5.26 -7.85 15.47
CA ILE A 88 -4.15 -7.93 14.49
C ILE A 88 -3.67 -6.53 14.07
N LEU A 89 -4.59 -5.58 13.87
CA LEU A 89 -4.24 -4.19 13.61
C LEU A 89 -3.47 -3.60 14.80
N GLN A 90 -3.84 -3.92 16.04
CA GLN A 90 -3.12 -3.49 17.24
C GLN A 90 -1.72 -4.13 17.38
N GLN A 91 -1.56 -5.42 17.03
CA GLN A 91 -0.25 -6.08 17.05
C GLN A 91 0.69 -5.55 15.96
N SER A 92 0.18 -5.23 14.78
CA SER A 92 0.98 -4.60 13.71
C SER A 92 1.48 -3.19 14.08
N VAL A 93 0.78 -2.49 14.99
CA VAL A 93 1.15 -1.16 15.48
C VAL A 93 2.11 -1.25 16.69
N GLY A 94 2.07 -2.34 17.46
CA GLY A 94 2.79 -2.47 18.74
C GLY A 94 4.23 -3.03 18.69
N SER A 95 4.69 -3.61 17.57
CA SER A 95 5.96 -4.35 17.55
C SER A 95 7.23 -3.56 17.20
N THR A 96 7.21 -2.22 17.24
CA THR A 96 8.46 -1.42 17.20
C THR A 96 8.90 -1.07 18.64
N THR A 97 9.18 -2.07 19.46
CA THR A 97 9.83 -1.86 20.76
C THR A 97 11.33 -1.90 20.54
N LEU A 98 11.94 -0.72 20.43
CA LEU A 98 13.39 -0.55 20.47
C LEU A 98 13.92 -1.05 21.81
N SER A 99 14.64 -2.17 21.79
CA SER A 99 15.43 -2.65 22.91
C SER A 99 16.60 -1.68 23.13
N PRO A 100 16.86 -1.19 24.37
CA PRO A 100 17.96 -0.28 24.61
C PRO A 100 19.28 -1.05 24.57
N ALA A 101 20.12 -0.70 23.58
CA ALA A 101 21.49 -1.18 23.51
C ALA A 101 22.32 -0.53 24.64
N SER A 102 22.99 -1.39 25.38
CA SER A 102 24.01 -1.08 26.37
C SER A 102 25.10 -0.15 25.80
N ALA A 103 25.48 0.84 26.59
CA ALA A 103 26.45 1.87 26.26
C ALA A 103 27.89 1.37 26.48
N GLU A 104 28.70 1.44 25.43
CA GLU A 104 30.16 1.60 25.54
C GLU A 104 30.61 2.71 24.58
N PRO A 105 31.53 3.61 24.98
CA PRO A 105 31.96 4.73 24.16
C PRO A 105 33.24 4.39 23.39
N SER A 106 33.23 4.55 22.07
CA SER A 106 34.48 4.72 21.30
C SER A 106 34.29 5.59 20.07
N ARG A 107 35.33 6.40 19.83
CA ARG A 107 35.37 7.62 19.02
C ARG A 107 35.47 7.37 17.51
N HIS A 108 35.06 8.41 16.76
CA HIS A 108 35.39 8.75 15.37
C HIS A 108 34.60 8.08 14.22
N HIS A 109 33.51 8.73 13.78
CA HIS A 109 33.34 9.25 12.40
C HIS A 109 31.94 9.87 12.25
N THR A 110 31.88 11.16 11.90
CA THR A 110 30.62 11.87 11.65
C THR A 110 30.08 11.50 10.27
N MET A 111 29.39 10.36 10.17
CA MET A 111 28.43 10.12 9.11
C MET A 111 27.08 10.63 9.58
N SER A 112 26.51 11.61 8.87
CA SER A 112 25.12 12.03 9.04
C SER A 112 24.21 10.83 8.73
N GLN A 113 23.82 10.09 9.76
CA GLN A 113 22.72 9.15 9.69
C GLN A 113 21.46 9.97 9.40
N LEU A 114 20.98 9.92 8.15
CA LEU A 114 19.61 10.28 7.82
C LEU A 114 18.73 9.22 8.47
N THR A 115 18.20 9.56 9.63
CA THR A 115 17.16 8.82 10.34
C THR A 115 16.06 8.48 9.34
N MET A 116 15.92 7.20 9.00
CA MET A 116 14.69 6.69 8.43
C MET A 116 13.66 6.83 9.56
N ASP A 117 12.86 7.89 9.53
CA ASP A 117 11.79 8.08 10.51
C ASP A 117 10.95 6.79 10.59
N PRO A 118 10.55 6.34 11.79
CA PRO A 118 9.63 5.23 11.91
C PRO A 118 8.34 5.54 11.14
N MET A 119 7.94 4.59 10.29
CA MET A 119 6.74 4.62 9.45
C MET A 119 5.52 5.17 10.20
N PRO A 120 4.69 6.02 9.58
CA PRO A 120 3.42 6.41 10.16
C PRO A 120 2.41 5.26 9.99
N THR A 121 2.45 4.27 10.88
CA THR A 121 1.38 3.26 11.04
C THR A 121 0.04 3.91 11.38
N ALA A 122 0.06 5.16 11.85
CA ALA A 122 -1.12 5.97 12.16
C ALA A 122 -1.95 6.38 10.91
N LEU A 123 -1.34 6.49 9.73
CA LEU A 123 -2.07 6.87 8.50
C LEU A 123 -3.01 5.76 8.04
N THR A 124 -2.58 4.50 8.14
CA THR A 124 -3.42 3.34 7.81
C THR A 124 -4.60 3.22 8.78
N ALA A 125 -4.43 3.60 10.05
CA ALA A 125 -5.50 3.57 11.04
C ALA A 125 -6.57 4.65 10.80
N LEU A 126 -6.17 5.84 10.36
CA LEU A 126 -7.10 6.93 10.01
C LEU A 126 -7.88 6.64 8.72
N GLU A 127 -7.24 6.11 7.67
CA GLU A 127 -7.95 5.74 6.43
C GLU A 127 -8.89 4.54 6.61
N LEU A 128 -8.67 3.73 7.65
CA LEU A 128 -9.56 2.63 8.04
C LEU A 128 -10.73 3.08 8.95
N GLN A 129 -10.69 4.29 9.55
CA GLN A 129 -11.78 4.80 10.38
C GLN A 129 -13.05 5.12 9.58
N ASP A 130 -12.92 5.48 8.31
CA ASP A 130 -14.05 5.70 7.39
C ASP A 130 -14.59 4.38 6.80
N PHE A 131 -14.09 3.24 7.26
CA PHE A 131 -14.67 1.95 6.89
C PHE A 131 -15.98 1.76 7.66
N GLU A 132 -17.10 2.18 7.06
CA GLU A 132 -18.41 1.68 7.46
C GLU A 132 -18.37 0.16 7.28
N SER A 133 -18.31 -0.57 8.40
CA SER A 133 -18.54 -2.01 8.37
C SER A 133 -19.93 -2.21 7.80
N THR A 134 -20.01 -2.81 6.60
CA THR A 134 -21.29 -3.19 5.99
C THR A 134 -22.12 -3.88 7.06
N PRO A 135 -23.32 -3.35 7.40
CA PRO A 135 -24.08 -3.88 8.53
C PRO A 135 -24.29 -5.37 8.32
N PHE A 136 -23.89 -6.17 9.33
CA PHE A 136 -23.93 -7.63 9.31
C PHE A 136 -25.31 -8.21 8.96
N HIS A 137 -26.37 -7.41 9.06
CA HIS A 137 -27.73 -7.78 8.70
C HIS A 137 -27.93 -8.06 7.20
N ASP A 138 -27.21 -7.38 6.30
CA ASP A 138 -27.41 -7.52 4.85
C ASP A 138 -26.83 -8.85 4.31
N LEU A 139 -25.82 -9.39 4.98
CA LEU A 139 -25.14 -10.63 4.57
C LEU A 139 -25.90 -11.91 4.95
N GLY A 140 -26.99 -11.78 5.72
CA GLY A 140 -27.93 -12.88 5.98
C GLY A 140 -28.89 -13.14 4.81
N ASN A 141 -29.04 -12.17 3.88
CA ASN A 141 -29.86 -12.34 2.70
C ASN A 141 -29.07 -13.07 1.61
N THR A 142 -29.40 -14.34 1.37
CA THR A 142 -28.75 -15.17 0.35
C THR A 142 -28.90 -14.62 -1.07
N GLU A 143 -29.97 -13.85 -1.34
CA GLU A 143 -30.21 -13.24 -2.64
C GLU A 143 -29.25 -12.07 -2.93
N GLU A 144 -28.76 -11.40 -1.88
CA GLU A 144 -27.82 -10.27 -1.98
C GLU A 144 -26.36 -10.71 -1.86
N LEU A 145 -26.11 -11.85 -1.22
CA LEU A 145 -24.76 -12.38 -1.00
C LEU A 145 -24.03 -12.67 -2.31
N LEU A 146 -24.68 -13.33 -3.28
CA LEU A 146 -24.03 -13.70 -4.53
C LEU A 146 -23.68 -12.47 -5.41
N PRO A 147 -24.57 -11.48 -5.62
CA PRO A 147 -24.20 -10.21 -6.24
C PRO A 147 -23.05 -9.49 -5.54
N ARG A 148 -23.02 -9.52 -4.20
CA ARG A 148 -21.94 -8.91 -3.42
C ARG A 148 -20.61 -9.60 -3.69
N LEU A 149 -20.59 -10.93 -3.69
CA LEU A 149 -19.40 -11.71 -4.03
C LEU A 149 -18.87 -11.36 -5.43
N TYR A 150 -19.72 -11.26 -6.45
CA TYR A 150 -19.26 -10.88 -7.80
C TYR A 150 -18.72 -9.44 -7.87
N THR A 151 -19.31 -8.52 -7.11
CA THR A 151 -18.81 -7.15 -6.99
C THR A 151 -17.40 -7.15 -6.39
N THR A 152 -17.20 -7.87 -5.29
CA THR A 152 -15.88 -8.00 -4.65
C THR A 152 -14.87 -8.70 -5.56
N ASP A 153 -15.24 -9.71 -6.36
CA ASP A 153 -14.33 -10.35 -7.33
C ASP A 153 -13.87 -9.37 -8.42
N THR A 154 -14.76 -8.47 -8.83
CA THR A 154 -14.43 -7.39 -9.78
C THR A 154 -13.42 -6.41 -9.16
N GLU A 155 -13.60 -6.02 -7.90
CA GLU A 155 -12.67 -5.16 -7.18
C GLU A 155 -11.29 -5.83 -6.99
N ILE A 156 -11.26 -7.11 -6.62
CA ILE A 156 -10.02 -7.90 -6.49
C ILE A 156 -9.30 -7.97 -7.84
N SER A 157 -10.03 -8.25 -8.92
CA SER A 157 -9.49 -8.32 -10.28
C SER A 157 -8.95 -6.97 -10.74
N HIS A 158 -9.64 -5.88 -10.41
CA HIS A 158 -9.13 -4.52 -10.63
C HIS A 158 -7.82 -4.30 -9.87
N GLY A 159 -7.73 -4.75 -8.61
CA GLY A 159 -6.53 -4.63 -7.78
C GLY A 159 -5.30 -5.31 -8.36
N GLN A 160 -5.45 -6.50 -8.92
CA GLN A 160 -4.38 -7.19 -9.61
C GLN A 160 -3.86 -6.39 -10.82
N ASN A 161 -4.75 -5.76 -11.58
CA ASN A 161 -4.38 -4.90 -12.71
C ASN A 161 -3.64 -3.65 -12.23
N VAL A 162 -4.11 -3.03 -11.15
CA VAL A 162 -3.45 -1.87 -10.53
C VAL A 162 -2.04 -2.23 -10.05
N MET A 163 -1.85 -3.36 -9.36
CA MET A 163 -0.51 -3.82 -8.94
C MET A 163 0.40 -4.11 -10.12
N SER A 164 -0.12 -4.76 -11.17
CA SER A 164 0.63 -5.03 -12.39
C SER A 164 1.08 -3.75 -13.12
N PHE A 165 0.26 -2.70 -13.07
CA PHE A 165 0.64 -1.38 -13.57
C PHE A 165 1.67 -0.71 -12.66
N ALA A 166 1.48 -0.76 -11.34
CA ALA A 166 2.41 -0.19 -10.35
C ALA A 166 3.82 -0.75 -10.49
N ILE A 167 3.95 -2.07 -10.66
CA ILE A 167 5.23 -2.75 -10.87
C ILE A 167 5.91 -2.27 -12.16
N ARG A 168 5.13 -2.21 -13.27
CA ARG A 168 5.63 -1.69 -14.55
C ARG A 168 6.05 -0.23 -14.48
N TYR A 169 5.30 0.59 -13.74
CA TYR A 169 5.65 1.99 -13.49
C TYR A 169 6.95 2.12 -12.67
N ALA A 170 7.16 1.25 -11.68
CA ALA A 170 8.42 1.21 -10.93
C ALA A 170 9.60 0.89 -11.85
N ASP A 171 9.45 -0.10 -12.74
CA ASP A 171 10.48 -0.45 -13.72
C ASP A 171 10.78 0.71 -14.67
N PHE A 172 9.75 1.36 -15.20
CA PHE A 172 9.90 2.58 -15.98
C PHE A 172 10.67 3.67 -15.21
N CYS A 173 10.38 3.88 -13.92
CA CYS A 173 11.08 4.88 -13.11
C CYS A 173 12.55 4.51 -12.90
N LEU A 174 12.87 3.23 -12.69
CA LEU A 174 14.25 2.75 -12.56
C LEU A 174 15.03 2.94 -13.87
N ASP A 175 14.41 2.69 -15.01
CA ASP A 175 14.99 2.95 -16.32
C ASP A 175 15.21 4.45 -16.54
N ALA A 176 14.23 5.28 -16.17
CA ALA A 176 14.33 6.74 -16.26
C ALA A 176 15.50 7.28 -15.42
N VAL A 177 15.77 6.70 -14.25
CA VAL A 177 16.94 7.06 -13.42
C VAL A 177 18.26 6.81 -14.17
N ASN A 178 18.34 5.81 -15.04
CA ASN A 178 19.52 5.58 -15.87
C ASN A 178 19.59 6.54 -17.07
N VAL A 179 18.45 6.86 -17.68
CA VAL A 179 18.37 7.78 -18.83
C VAL A 179 18.73 9.21 -18.46
N VAL A 180 18.40 9.66 -17.24
CA VAL A 180 18.69 11.04 -16.81
C VAL A 180 20.18 11.36 -16.83
N ASP A 181 21.06 10.43 -16.47
CA ASP A 181 22.51 10.65 -16.55
C ASP A 181 22.95 10.89 -18.00
N SER A 182 22.48 10.06 -18.93
CA SER A 182 22.76 10.21 -20.37
C SER A 182 22.25 11.55 -20.91
N ALA A 183 21.04 11.96 -20.52
CA ALA A 183 20.45 13.25 -20.91
C ALA A 183 21.20 14.45 -20.32
N ARG A 184 21.74 14.34 -19.10
CA ARG A 184 22.58 15.38 -18.49
C ARG A 184 23.90 15.53 -19.24
N MET A 185 24.56 14.40 -19.53
CA MET A 185 25.83 14.41 -20.26
C MET A 185 25.68 14.96 -21.68
N SER A 186 24.56 14.70 -22.37
CA SER A 186 24.32 15.21 -23.73
C SER A 186 24.18 16.74 -23.81
N VAL A 187 23.83 17.40 -22.70
CA VAL A 187 23.76 18.88 -22.60
C VAL A 187 24.97 19.48 -21.86
N GLY A 188 26.04 18.71 -21.67
CA GLY A 188 27.27 19.17 -21.02
C GLY A 188 27.19 19.31 -19.49
N LEU A 189 26.14 18.76 -18.86
CA LEU A 189 26.03 18.72 -17.40
C LEU A 189 26.72 17.46 -16.85
N PRO A 190 27.32 17.53 -15.65
CA PRO A 190 27.89 16.35 -15.02
C PRO A 190 26.80 15.32 -14.67
N PRO A 191 27.12 14.01 -14.68
CA PRO A 191 26.20 12.97 -14.24
C PRO A 191 25.78 13.19 -12.79
N GLN A 192 24.71 12.54 -12.36
CA GLN A 192 24.28 12.60 -10.97
C GLN A 192 25.33 11.97 -10.06
N THR A 193 25.42 12.45 -8.82
CA THR A 193 26.28 11.78 -7.84
C THR A 193 25.74 10.37 -7.58
N PRO A 194 26.60 9.35 -7.40
CA PRO A 194 26.15 7.98 -7.16
C PRO A 194 25.17 7.88 -5.98
N GLY A 195 25.38 8.67 -4.92
CA GLY A 195 24.47 8.73 -3.77
C GLY A 195 23.09 9.30 -4.11
N ALA A 196 23.00 10.38 -4.90
CA ALA A 196 21.71 10.96 -5.30
C ALA A 196 20.91 10.03 -6.23
N LYS A 197 21.62 9.27 -7.07
CA LYS A 197 21.02 8.23 -7.92
C LYS A 197 20.50 7.06 -7.10
N ALA A 198 21.35 6.52 -6.22
CA ALA A 198 21.00 5.40 -5.34
C ALA A 198 19.80 5.74 -4.45
N LEU A 199 19.76 6.94 -3.86
CA LEU A 199 18.67 7.35 -2.98
C LEU A 199 17.29 7.31 -3.66
N VAL A 200 17.18 7.74 -4.93
CA VAL A 200 15.92 7.63 -5.69
C VAL A 200 15.63 6.19 -6.08
N ALA A 201 16.63 5.48 -6.60
CA ALA A 201 16.46 4.11 -7.08
C ALA A 201 16.07 3.15 -5.95
N ASP A 202 16.69 3.27 -4.78
CA ASP A 202 16.42 2.43 -3.61
C ASP A 202 15.02 2.68 -3.07
N ARG A 203 14.58 3.95 -3.04
CA ARG A 203 13.20 4.27 -2.67
C ARG A 203 12.20 3.64 -3.64
N ILE A 204 12.45 3.70 -4.95
CA ILE A 204 11.58 3.06 -5.95
C ILE A 204 11.57 1.54 -5.79
N ARG A 205 12.74 0.90 -5.59
CA ARG A 205 12.85 -0.56 -5.37
C ARG A 205 12.11 -1.00 -4.11
N PHE A 206 12.24 -0.23 -3.03
CA PHE A 206 11.51 -0.49 -1.79
C PHE A 206 9.99 -0.44 -2.02
N THR A 207 9.49 0.61 -2.67
CA THR A 207 8.06 0.72 -3.00
C THR A 207 7.61 -0.38 -3.98
N LYS A 208 8.45 -0.77 -4.95
CA LYS A 208 8.19 -1.90 -5.86
C LYS A 208 8.03 -3.21 -5.08
N SER A 209 8.91 -3.48 -4.13
CA SER A 209 8.86 -4.66 -3.26
C SER A 209 7.53 -4.73 -2.49
N ARG A 210 7.06 -3.59 -1.95
CA ARG A 210 5.73 -3.49 -1.32
C ARG A 210 4.61 -3.82 -2.30
N CYS A 211 4.65 -3.31 -3.52
CA CYS A 211 3.65 -3.62 -4.55
C CYS A 211 3.66 -5.10 -4.97
N LEU A 212 4.82 -5.76 -5.01
CA LEU A 212 4.92 -7.20 -5.25
C LEU A 212 4.27 -7.99 -4.11
N ALA A 213 4.56 -7.65 -2.85
CA ALA A 213 3.90 -8.28 -1.70
C ALA A 213 2.38 -8.09 -1.72
N LEU A 214 1.88 -6.92 -2.15
CA LEU A 214 0.45 -6.70 -2.34
C LEU A 214 -0.14 -7.51 -3.50
N GLN A 215 0.59 -7.69 -4.59
CA GLN A 215 0.18 -8.53 -5.70
C GLN A 215 -0.02 -9.99 -5.25
N ASP A 216 0.89 -10.52 -4.45
CA ASP A 216 0.79 -11.86 -3.87
C ASP A 216 -0.45 -11.97 -2.97
N ARG A 217 -0.70 -10.96 -2.12
CA ARG A 217 -1.91 -10.90 -1.30
C ARG A 217 -3.19 -10.87 -2.15
N PHE A 218 -3.23 -10.13 -3.24
CA PHE A 218 -4.39 -10.15 -4.14
C PHE A 218 -4.61 -11.52 -4.78
N ALA A 219 -3.55 -12.24 -5.13
CA ALA A 219 -3.65 -13.60 -5.65
C ALA A 219 -4.28 -14.54 -4.60
N GLU A 220 -3.83 -14.45 -3.35
CA GLU A 220 -4.40 -15.21 -2.23
C GLU A 220 -5.88 -14.87 -2.00
N ILE A 221 -6.21 -13.57 -1.85
CA ILE A 221 -7.59 -13.10 -1.64
C ILE A 221 -8.50 -13.61 -2.75
N ARG A 222 -8.05 -13.55 -4.01
CA ARG A 222 -8.82 -14.00 -5.17
C ARG A 222 -9.15 -15.48 -5.10
N GLU A 223 -8.18 -16.32 -4.75
CA GLU A 223 -8.39 -17.77 -4.67
C GLU A 223 -9.39 -18.13 -3.58
N ARG A 224 -9.24 -17.52 -2.41
CA ARG A 224 -10.15 -17.65 -1.27
C ARG A 224 -11.57 -17.21 -1.64
N HIS A 225 -11.70 -16.00 -2.18
CA HIS A 225 -12.97 -15.42 -2.58
C HIS A 225 -13.71 -16.23 -3.66
N ARG A 226 -12.98 -16.77 -4.64
CA ARG A 226 -13.54 -17.66 -5.66
C ARG A 226 -14.05 -18.97 -5.10
N SER A 227 -13.33 -19.53 -4.13
CA SER A 227 -13.78 -20.72 -3.40
C SER A 227 -15.13 -20.47 -2.71
N GLN A 228 -15.36 -19.26 -2.19
CA GLN A 228 -16.65 -18.87 -1.62
C GLN A 228 -17.75 -18.75 -2.66
N ILE A 229 -17.49 -18.08 -3.79
CA ILE A 229 -18.44 -18.00 -4.91
C ILE A 229 -18.88 -19.40 -5.33
N ASN A 230 -17.93 -20.31 -5.50
CA ASN A 230 -18.22 -21.70 -5.86
C ASN A 230 -19.07 -22.39 -4.78
N ALA A 231 -18.71 -22.26 -3.50
CA ALA A 231 -19.47 -22.85 -2.40
C ALA A 231 -20.91 -22.34 -2.32
N VAL A 232 -21.13 -21.03 -2.46
CA VAL A 232 -22.47 -20.42 -2.42
C VAL A 232 -23.29 -20.81 -3.66
N SER A 233 -22.66 -20.83 -4.84
CA SER A 233 -23.33 -21.18 -6.10
C SER A 233 -23.83 -22.63 -6.16
N LEU A 234 -23.16 -23.56 -5.46
CA LEU A 234 -23.53 -24.97 -5.42
C LEU A 234 -24.68 -25.27 -4.45
N PHE A 235 -24.94 -24.39 -3.48
CA PHE A 235 -25.94 -24.60 -2.44
C PHE A 235 -26.88 -23.39 -2.24
N PRO A 236 -27.63 -22.97 -3.28
CA PRO A 236 -28.44 -21.75 -3.23
C PRO A 236 -29.58 -21.77 -2.19
N GLY A 237 -29.89 -22.91 -1.56
CA GLY A 237 -30.91 -23.04 -0.52
C GLY A 237 -30.43 -23.59 0.83
N SER A 238 -29.12 -23.80 1.02
CA SER A 238 -28.56 -24.41 2.23
C SER A 238 -27.54 -23.51 2.94
N VAL A 239 -27.78 -22.21 2.97
CA VAL A 239 -27.19 -21.38 4.03
C VAL A 239 -27.85 -21.83 5.32
N ARG A 240 -27.19 -22.78 6.00
CA ARG A 240 -27.63 -23.31 7.28
C ARG A 240 -27.94 -22.12 8.17
N GLN A 241 -29.20 -21.95 8.58
CA GLN A 241 -29.57 -20.96 9.57
C GLN A 241 -28.55 -21.02 10.71
N PRO A 242 -28.06 -19.87 11.22
CA PRO A 242 -27.17 -19.87 12.36
C PRO A 242 -27.88 -20.63 13.47
N VAL A 243 -27.35 -21.80 13.82
CA VAL A 243 -27.78 -22.53 15.00
C VAL A 243 -27.50 -21.58 16.16
N LEU A 244 -28.55 -20.88 16.61
CA LEU A 244 -28.56 -20.11 17.84
C LEU A 244 -28.28 -21.13 18.94
N PHE A 245 -27.04 -21.19 19.39
CA PHE A 245 -26.73 -21.90 20.62
C PHE A 245 -27.46 -21.17 21.74
N PRO A 246 -28.33 -21.84 22.51
CA PRO A 246 -28.87 -21.24 23.72
C PRO A 246 -27.67 -20.99 24.67
N LEU A 247 -27.61 -19.76 25.18
CA LEU A 247 -26.71 -19.35 26.26
C LEU A 247 -26.94 -20.18 27.52
#